data_AF-A0AAD6CTP8-F1
#
_entry.id   AF-A0AAD6CTP8-F1
#
_cell.length_a   1.000
_cell.length_b   1.000
_cell.length_c   1.000
_cell.angle_alpha   90.00
_cell.angle_beta   90.00
_cell.angle_gamma   90.00
#
_symmetry.space_group_name_H-M   'P 1'
#
loop_
_entity.id
_entity.type
_entity.pdbx_description
1 polymer ?
#
loop_
_entity_poly.entity_id
_entity_poly.type
_entity_poly.pdbx_seq_one_letter_code
_entity_poly.pdbx_strand_id
1 'polypeptide(L)'
;MVNGYFLAPYKRRGFLKIGDSHATFDYQDMSLLTSFYFLVDILRAIHLNTPPSFNQTDLSFPLTTPSAGRFEDLYRRIIVNRQSLPQILPPDEYLLALLCILSETVQLLRFLGPFVDETIRSNRTEDMPPMHLMKGPYLPSSATREYLQQLEALIQSLEVWHSSVINNNSADFSGVEHFDATSQGDLNSNTLRVHRNVLPLAYFCRILLEIGPRALELPNIAGYDGLPLRGQSPHSPSNEQPHNLGIRISDTAIECAWKVLDALEDDECGSNYTETTNNDSLIPLWLPLVVFYAGLAVWARMQEDQDRGVLKGAQNSVPARRRLLRSFQNELRRMEKQYKSASRMADVIKNLCP
;
A
#
# COMPACT_ATOMS: atom_id res chain seq x y z
N MET A 1 10.44 23.35 27.31
CA MET A 1 10.79 23.99 26.03
C MET A 1 11.68 23.03 25.27
N VAL A 2 11.08 22.22 24.39
CA VAL A 2 11.76 21.13 23.66
C VAL A 2 12.01 21.63 22.23
N ASN A 3 13.27 21.63 21.80
CA ASN A 3 13.65 21.93 20.43
C ASN A 3 13.15 20.80 19.52
N GLY A 4 12.05 21.07 18.80
CA GLY A 4 11.63 20.25 17.68
C GLY A 4 12.65 20.39 16.56
N TYR A 5 13.31 19.29 16.23
CA TYR A 5 13.97 19.14 14.92
C TYR A 5 12.86 19.01 13.87
N PHE A 6 12.24 20.15 13.56
CA PHE A 6 11.54 20.34 12.31
C PHE A 6 12.59 20.25 11.20
N LEU A 7 12.47 19.22 10.37
CA LEU A 7 13.04 19.25 9.02
C LEU A 7 12.56 20.55 8.37
N ALA A 8 13.50 21.43 8.03
CA ALA A 8 13.18 22.71 7.43
C ALA A 8 12.37 22.48 6.15
N PRO A 9 11.18 23.08 5.99
CA PRO A 9 10.39 22.91 4.78
C PRO A 9 11.15 23.51 3.60
N TYR A 10 11.57 22.67 2.67
CA TYR A 10 12.09 23.10 1.38
C TYR A 10 10.96 23.78 0.62
N LYS A 11 10.88 25.10 0.74
CA LYS A 11 9.82 25.94 0.16
C LYS A 11 10.01 26.02 -1.36
N ARG A 12 9.55 25.02 -2.11
CA ARG A 12 9.45 25.09 -3.59
C ARG A 12 8.30 26.04 -3.97
N ARG A 13 8.61 27.33 -4.12
CA ARG A 13 7.72 28.30 -4.79
C ARG A 13 7.78 28.08 -6.30
N GLY A 14 6.85 27.28 -6.81
CA GLY A 14 6.55 27.17 -8.24
C GLY A 14 5.05 27.31 -8.45
N PHE A 15 4.49 28.51 -8.22
CA PHE A 15 3.11 28.78 -8.60
C PHE A 15 3.04 28.91 -10.12
N LEU A 16 2.34 27.96 -10.75
CA LEU A 16 1.86 28.07 -12.13
C LEU A 16 0.92 29.29 -12.19
N LYS A 17 1.40 30.40 -12.77
CA LYS A 17 0.58 31.55 -13.15
C LYS A 17 -0.22 31.15 -14.41
N ILE A 18 -1.42 30.63 -14.21
CA ILE A 18 -2.39 30.39 -15.29
C ILE A 18 -3.11 31.72 -15.53
N GLY A 19 -3.14 32.17 -16.79
CA GLY A 19 -3.57 33.51 -17.21
C GLY A 19 -5.03 33.84 -16.92
N ASP A 20 -5.31 35.16 -16.86
CA ASP A 20 -6.50 35.84 -16.33
C ASP A 20 -7.83 35.63 -17.10
N SER A 21 -8.10 34.43 -17.62
CA SER A 21 -9.44 34.05 -18.06
C SER A 21 -10.22 33.50 -16.87
N HIS A 22 -11.19 34.27 -16.37
CA HIS A 22 -12.13 33.93 -15.28
C HIS A 22 -13.06 32.74 -15.62
N ALA A 23 -12.48 31.58 -15.93
CA ALA A 23 -13.18 30.32 -15.74
C ALA A 23 -13.10 30.01 -14.23
N THR A 24 -14.23 30.03 -13.54
CA THR A 24 -14.33 29.48 -12.20
C THR A 24 -14.09 27.98 -12.30
N PHE A 25 -12.82 27.58 -12.22
CA PHE A 25 -12.47 26.18 -12.04
C PHE A 25 -13.24 25.69 -10.81
N ASP A 26 -14.05 24.65 -11.01
CA ASP A 26 -14.80 24.08 -9.92
C ASP A 26 -13.81 23.54 -8.88
N TYR A 27 -14.08 23.81 -7.60
CA TYR A 27 -13.24 23.32 -6.50
C TYR A 27 -13.12 21.79 -6.52
N GLN A 28 -14.15 21.12 -7.04
CA GLN A 28 -14.19 19.67 -7.19
C GLN A 28 -13.12 19.16 -8.15
N ASP A 29 -12.89 19.84 -9.28
CA ASP A 29 -11.88 19.44 -10.27
C ASP A 29 -10.46 19.53 -9.70
N MET A 30 -10.19 20.56 -8.89
CA MET A 30 -8.89 20.75 -8.24
C MET A 30 -8.62 19.68 -7.18
N SER A 31 -9.65 19.24 -6.45
CA SER A 31 -9.53 18.16 -5.45
C SER A 31 -9.21 16.81 -6.10
N LEU A 32 -9.91 16.48 -7.19
CA LEU A 32 -9.65 15.26 -7.97
C LEU A 32 -8.25 15.26 -8.58
N LEU A 33 -7.85 16.39 -9.18
CA LEU A 33 -6.52 16.53 -9.76
C LEU A 33 -5.41 16.40 -8.69
N THR A 34 -5.60 17.00 -7.52
CA THR A 34 -4.64 16.90 -6.41
C THR A 34 -4.54 15.47 -5.88
N SER A 35 -5.67 14.79 -5.72
CA SER A 35 -5.74 13.39 -5.30
C SER A 35 -5.05 12.47 -6.31
N PHE A 36 -5.24 12.73 -7.61
CA PHE A 36 -4.54 12.02 -8.68
C PHE A 36 -3.03 12.22 -8.63
N TYR A 37 -2.55 13.47 -8.49
CA TYR A 37 -1.11 13.73 -8.35
C TYR A 37 -0.50 13.07 -7.12
N PHE A 38 -1.24 13.08 -6.00
CA PHE A 38 -0.81 12.41 -4.78
C PHE A 38 -0.67 10.90 -4.98
N LEU A 39 -1.67 10.27 -5.60
CA LEU A 39 -1.60 8.85 -5.99
C LEU A 39 -0.38 8.57 -6.87
N VAL A 40 -0.20 9.33 -7.97
CA VAL A 40 0.91 9.11 -8.91
C VAL A 40 2.27 9.26 -8.21
N ASP A 41 2.41 10.25 -7.32
CA ASP A 41 3.66 10.45 -6.59
C ASP A 41 3.98 9.28 -5.63
N ILE A 42 2.98 8.76 -4.92
CA ILE A 42 3.15 7.57 -4.06
C ILE A 42 3.52 6.35 -4.89
N LEU A 43 2.81 6.09 -6.00
CA LEU A 43 3.10 4.95 -6.86
C LEU A 43 4.50 5.04 -7.47
N ARG A 44 4.90 6.25 -7.90
CA ARG A 44 6.25 6.51 -8.37
C ARG A 44 7.28 6.26 -7.26
N ALA A 45 7.00 6.71 -6.03
CA ALA A 45 7.89 6.52 -4.89
C ALA A 45 8.12 5.03 -4.56
N ILE A 46 7.06 4.22 -4.62
CA ILE A 46 7.15 2.77 -4.46
C ILE A 46 7.91 2.15 -5.63
N HIS A 47 7.49 2.42 -6.86
CA HIS A 47 8.01 1.82 -8.08
C HIS A 47 9.50 2.14 -8.34
N LEU A 48 9.91 3.38 -8.08
CA LEU A 48 11.29 3.85 -8.30
C LEU A 48 12.17 3.74 -7.07
N ASN A 49 11.62 3.20 -5.98
CA ASN A 49 12.31 3.14 -4.73
C ASN A 49 12.81 4.55 -4.28
N THR A 50 11.96 5.59 -4.36
CA THR A 50 12.27 6.98 -3.96
C THR A 50 11.35 7.47 -2.83
N PRO A 51 11.67 8.55 -2.09
CA PRO A 51 10.69 9.15 -1.17
C PRO A 51 9.55 9.83 -1.96
N PRO A 52 8.31 9.85 -1.41
CA PRO A 52 7.24 10.71 -1.92
C PRO A 52 7.70 12.18 -1.93
N SER A 53 7.32 12.93 -2.96
CA SER A 53 7.63 14.35 -3.11
C SER A 53 6.61 15.29 -2.47
N PHE A 54 5.35 14.84 -2.32
CA PHE A 54 4.35 15.63 -1.60
C PHE A 54 4.55 15.50 -0.09
N ASN A 55 4.86 16.64 0.54
CA ASN A 55 4.76 16.74 1.99
C ASN A 55 3.29 16.93 2.38
N GLN A 56 2.89 16.37 3.52
CA GLN A 56 1.51 16.44 3.99
C GLN A 56 1.05 17.87 4.29
N THR A 57 1.99 18.76 4.64
CA THR A 57 1.71 20.19 4.82
C THR A 57 1.26 20.88 3.54
N ASP A 58 1.56 20.30 2.38
CA ASP A 58 1.24 20.87 1.07
C ASP A 58 -0.15 20.43 0.58
N LEU A 59 -0.76 19.44 1.25
CA LEU A 59 -2.09 18.93 0.94
C LEU A 59 -3.13 19.66 1.79
N SER A 60 -3.38 20.94 1.49
CA SER A 60 -4.48 21.68 2.10
C SER A 60 -5.57 21.95 1.06
N PHE A 61 -6.41 20.95 0.79
CA PHE A 61 -7.56 21.11 -0.10
C PHE A 61 -8.86 20.74 0.62
N PRO A 62 -9.99 21.37 0.24
CA PRO A 62 -11.30 21.02 0.78
C PRO A 62 -11.69 19.62 0.30
N LEU A 63 -12.28 18.83 1.20
CA LEU A 63 -12.90 17.56 0.83
C LEU A 63 -14.22 17.83 0.11
N THR A 64 -14.68 16.87 -0.69
CA THR A 64 -15.95 16.96 -1.42
C THR A 64 -17.11 17.06 -0.43
N THR A 65 -16.97 16.41 0.72
CA THR A 65 -17.96 16.41 1.78
C THR A 65 -17.75 17.57 2.75
N PRO A 66 -18.71 18.50 2.89
CA PRO A 66 -18.56 19.66 3.77
C PRO A 66 -18.36 19.29 5.25
N SER A 67 -18.93 18.16 5.69
CA SER A 67 -18.84 17.69 7.08
C SER A 67 -17.49 17.07 7.43
N ALA A 68 -16.72 16.63 6.43
CA ALA A 68 -15.40 16.04 6.63
C ALA A 68 -14.31 17.11 6.85
N GLY A 69 -14.60 18.38 6.53
CA GLY A 69 -13.69 19.50 6.72
C GLY A 69 -12.60 19.55 5.64
N ARG A 70 -11.37 19.87 6.05
CA ARG A 70 -10.22 19.87 5.15
C ARG A 70 -9.55 18.50 5.16
N PHE A 71 -8.81 18.18 4.09
CA PHE A 71 -8.01 16.97 4.04
C PHE A 71 -7.03 16.84 5.23
N GLU A 72 -6.50 17.96 5.72
CA GLU A 72 -5.64 17.99 6.91
C GLU A 72 -6.35 17.43 8.16
N ASP A 73 -7.66 17.69 8.31
CA ASP A 73 -8.44 17.19 9.45
C ASP A 73 -8.62 15.67 9.35
N LEU A 74 -8.91 15.16 8.15
CA LEU A 74 -8.98 13.74 7.85
C LEU A 74 -7.63 13.04 8.14
N TYR A 75 -6.54 13.62 7.67
CA TYR A 75 -5.18 13.13 7.91
C TYR A 75 -4.84 13.10 9.42
N ARG A 76 -5.07 14.21 10.14
CA ARG A 76 -4.83 14.27 11.59
C ARG A 76 -5.69 13.25 12.32
N ARG A 77 -6.94 13.05 11.90
CA ARG A 77 -7.84 12.09 12.51
C ARG A 77 -7.31 10.66 12.40
N ILE A 78 -6.85 10.26 11.21
CA ILE A 78 -6.44 8.88 10.94
C ILE A 78 -5.00 8.57 11.37
N ILE A 79 -4.03 9.44 11.07
CA ILE A 79 -2.61 9.20 11.35
C ILE A 79 -2.22 9.64 12.77
N VAL A 80 -2.61 10.86 13.16
CA VAL A 80 -2.18 11.44 14.44
C VAL A 80 -3.03 10.94 15.59
N ASN A 81 -4.35 11.05 15.45
CA ASN A 81 -5.30 10.75 16.53
C ASN A 81 -5.79 9.30 16.53
N ARG A 82 -5.61 8.57 15.42
CA ARG A 82 -6.06 7.17 15.25
C ARG A 82 -7.54 7.00 15.60
N GLN A 83 -8.35 7.97 15.17
CA GLN A 83 -9.79 8.01 15.42
C GLN A 83 -10.55 7.49 14.20
N SER A 84 -11.74 6.93 14.45
CA SER A 84 -12.63 6.47 13.40
C SER A 84 -12.96 7.58 12.41
N LEU A 85 -13.08 7.19 11.15
CA LEU A 85 -13.47 8.09 10.08
C LEU A 85 -14.94 8.51 10.23
N PRO A 86 -15.33 9.71 9.75
CA PRO A 86 -16.75 10.08 9.65
C PRO A 86 -17.57 8.97 8.97
N GLN A 87 -18.77 8.69 9.47
CA GLN A 87 -19.63 7.62 8.95
C GLN A 87 -20.05 7.85 7.49
N ILE A 88 -20.11 9.12 7.06
CA ILE A 88 -20.57 9.53 5.74
C ILE A 88 -19.37 10.14 5.00
N LEU A 89 -18.46 9.30 4.54
CA LEU A 89 -17.40 9.68 3.61
C LEU A 89 -17.69 9.07 2.23
N PRO A 90 -17.45 9.80 1.14
CA PRO A 90 -17.53 9.26 -0.20
C PRO A 90 -16.37 8.29 -0.47
N PRO A 91 -16.52 7.38 -1.45
CA PRO A 91 -15.53 6.38 -1.83
C PRO A 91 -14.10 6.94 -1.99
N ASP A 92 -14.00 8.06 -2.71
CA ASP A 92 -12.72 8.67 -3.07
C ASP A 92 -11.99 9.22 -1.85
N GLU A 93 -12.72 9.66 -0.82
CA GLU A 93 -12.14 10.15 0.42
C GLU A 93 -11.62 9.00 1.30
N TYR A 94 -12.21 7.80 1.24
CA TYR A 94 -11.63 6.61 1.86
C TYR A 94 -10.34 6.18 1.17
N LEU A 95 -10.33 6.18 -0.16
CA LEU A 95 -9.13 5.90 -0.94
C LEU A 95 -8.03 6.91 -0.60
N LEU A 96 -8.39 8.19 -0.53
CA LEU A 96 -7.45 9.25 -0.19
C LEU A 96 -6.88 9.08 1.23
N ALA A 97 -7.71 8.73 2.22
CA ALA A 97 -7.25 8.42 3.57
C ALA A 97 -6.29 7.21 3.59
N LEU A 98 -6.55 6.20 2.76
CA LEU A 98 -5.67 5.05 2.62
C LEU A 98 -4.34 5.41 1.94
N LEU A 99 -4.36 6.31 0.95
CA LEU A 99 -3.16 6.85 0.32
C LEU A 99 -2.31 7.65 1.32
N CYS A 100 -2.90 8.28 2.33
CA CYS A 100 -2.14 8.88 3.44
C CYS A 100 -1.34 7.81 4.21
N ILE A 101 -2.01 6.73 4.61
CA ILE A 101 -1.37 5.63 5.33
C ILE A 101 -0.26 5.01 4.48
N LEU A 102 -0.51 4.82 3.18
CA LEU A 102 0.49 4.28 2.26
C LEU A 102 1.68 5.23 2.11
N SER A 103 1.44 6.54 1.96
CA SER A 103 2.51 7.55 1.89
C SER A 103 3.40 7.52 3.13
N GLU A 104 2.79 7.47 4.32
CA GLU A 104 3.51 7.35 5.59
C GLU A 104 4.27 6.04 5.73
N THR A 105 3.67 4.94 5.27
CA THR A 105 4.32 3.64 5.23
C THR A 105 5.59 3.72 4.37
N VAL A 106 5.49 4.28 3.16
CA VAL A 106 6.65 4.44 2.27
C VAL A 106 7.71 5.35 2.89
N GLN A 107 7.32 6.45 3.55
CA GLN A 107 8.26 7.34 4.26
C GLN A 107 8.95 6.62 5.41
N LEU A 108 8.22 5.89 6.26
CA LEU A 108 8.76 5.11 7.36
C LEU A 108 9.81 4.11 6.89
N LEU A 109 9.45 3.30 5.88
CA LEU A 109 10.33 2.27 5.31
C LEU A 109 11.60 2.88 4.70
N ARG A 110 11.49 4.08 4.12
CA ARG A 110 12.61 4.80 3.51
C ARG A 110 13.56 5.45 4.50
N PHE A 111 13.01 6.22 5.44
CA PHE A 111 13.79 7.11 6.27
C PHE A 111 14.37 6.40 7.48
N LEU A 112 13.56 5.56 8.14
CA LEU A 112 14.00 4.86 9.34
C LEU A 112 14.44 3.43 9.05
N GLY A 113 13.96 2.83 7.96
CA GLY A 113 14.25 1.43 7.63
C GLY A 113 15.73 1.07 7.57
N PRO A 114 16.59 1.82 6.86
CA PRO A 114 18.02 1.51 6.78
C PRO A 114 18.73 1.43 8.14
N PHE A 115 18.34 2.28 9.10
CA PHE A 115 18.95 2.31 10.44
C PHE A 115 18.54 1.11 11.30
N VAL A 116 17.33 0.56 11.08
CA VAL A 116 16.87 -0.63 11.78
C VAL A 116 17.64 -1.86 11.33
N ASP A 117 17.90 -1.97 10.03
CA ASP A 117 18.63 -3.09 9.45
C ASP A 117 20.08 -3.17 9.94
N GLU A 118 20.78 -2.03 10.03
CA GLU A 118 22.13 -1.97 10.57
C GLU A 118 22.18 -2.48 12.02
N THR A 119 21.20 -2.10 12.83
CA THR A 119 21.10 -2.53 14.22
C THR A 119 20.87 -4.04 14.33
N ILE A 120 19.97 -4.60 13.50
CA ILE A 120 19.69 -6.04 13.48
C ILE A 120 20.91 -6.84 13.00
N ARG A 121 21.66 -6.31 12.01
CA ARG A 121 22.88 -6.94 11.50
C ARG A 121 24.01 -6.91 12.52
N SER A 122 24.23 -5.78 13.18
CA SER A 122 25.26 -5.61 14.21
C SER A 122 25.07 -6.55 15.41
N ASN A 123 23.82 -6.82 15.80
CA ASN A 123 23.51 -7.72 16.92
C ASN A 123 23.82 -9.20 16.63
N ARG A 124 24.11 -9.58 15.37
CA ARG A 124 24.48 -10.97 15.04
C ARG A 124 25.96 -11.25 15.24
N THR A 125 26.81 -10.24 15.36
CA THR A 125 28.26 -10.40 15.22
C THR A 125 29.06 -10.46 16.52
N GLU A 126 28.57 -10.02 17.69
CA GLU A 126 29.46 -9.91 18.87
C GLU A 126 28.79 -10.18 20.23
N ASP A 127 29.55 -10.88 21.09
CA ASP A 127 29.38 -11.14 22.54
C ASP A 127 29.33 -9.86 23.41
N MET A 128 28.86 -8.74 22.87
CA MET A 128 28.76 -7.51 23.63
C MET A 128 27.67 -7.65 24.69
N PRO A 129 27.99 -7.36 25.96
CA PRO A 129 27.02 -7.48 27.05
C PRO A 129 25.80 -6.63 26.75
N PRO A 130 24.59 -7.12 27.06
CA PRO A 130 23.35 -6.44 26.73
C PRO A 130 23.35 -5.04 27.34
N MET A 131 23.44 -4.00 26.49
CA MET A 131 23.18 -2.60 26.87
C MET A 131 21.69 -2.35 27.20
N HIS A 132 20.97 -3.38 27.62
CA HIS A 132 19.65 -3.26 28.23
C HIS A 132 19.85 -2.70 29.62
N LEU A 133 19.73 -1.37 29.83
CA LEU A 133 19.07 -0.78 31.02
C LEU A 133 19.25 0.72 31.22
N MET A 134 19.90 1.48 30.34
CA MET A 134 19.81 2.95 30.44
C MET A 134 18.51 3.45 29.78
N LYS A 135 17.37 3.16 30.41
CA LYS A 135 16.08 3.82 30.13
C LYS A 135 16.04 5.16 30.84
N GLY A 136 16.75 6.15 30.31
CA GLY A 136 16.60 7.53 30.73
C GLY A 136 15.42 8.18 29.99
N PRO A 137 14.48 8.87 30.66
CA PRO A 137 13.41 9.63 30.00
C PRO A 137 13.93 10.81 29.14
N TYR A 138 15.23 11.12 29.26
CA TYR A 138 15.91 12.18 28.53
C TYR A 138 16.82 11.68 27.41
N LEU A 139 16.96 10.36 27.24
CA LEU A 139 17.74 9.82 26.14
C LEU A 139 16.86 9.81 24.88
N PRO A 140 17.37 10.30 23.73
CA PRO A 140 16.63 10.21 22.47
C PRO A 140 16.25 8.76 22.19
N SER A 141 15.05 8.54 21.64
CA SER A 141 14.66 7.22 21.16
C SER A 141 15.70 6.75 20.14
N SER A 142 16.13 5.49 20.24
CA SER A 142 16.91 4.89 19.17
C SER A 142 16.05 4.87 17.89
N ALA A 143 16.71 4.95 16.72
CA ALA A 143 16.01 4.87 15.43
C ALA A 143 15.12 3.61 15.33
N THR A 144 15.57 2.48 15.87
CA THR A 144 14.78 1.24 15.97
C THR A 144 13.51 1.41 16.80
N ARG A 145 13.59 2.09 17.95
CA ARG A 145 12.43 2.30 18.80
C ARG A 145 11.43 3.24 18.13
N GLU A 146 11.91 4.32 17.52
CA GLU A 146 11.08 5.26 16.77
C GLU A 146 10.39 4.55 15.59
N TYR A 147 11.13 3.75 14.83
CA TYR A 147 10.58 2.94 13.74
C TYR A 147 9.45 2.03 14.22
N LEU A 148 9.67 1.27 15.31
CA LEU A 148 8.65 0.37 15.85
C LEU A 148 7.41 1.13 16.35
N GLN A 149 7.61 2.29 16.98
CA GLN A 149 6.50 3.13 17.45
C GLN A 149 5.67 3.68 16.28
N GLN A 150 6.32 4.13 15.20
CA GLN A 150 5.64 4.60 13.99
C GLN A 150 4.99 3.45 13.21
N LEU A 151 5.62 2.27 13.16
CA LEU A 151 5.06 1.07 12.56
C LEU A 151 3.77 0.66 13.26
N GLU A 152 3.78 0.59 14.60
CA GLU A 152 2.60 0.28 15.40
C GLU A 152 1.49 1.33 15.19
N ALA A 153 1.85 2.61 15.12
CA ALA A 153 0.92 3.68 14.82
C ALA A 153 0.21 3.48 13.48
N LEU A 154 0.96 3.17 12.42
CA LEU A 154 0.40 2.96 11.08
C LEU A 154 -0.45 1.70 10.98
N ILE A 155 -0.05 0.62 11.67
CA ILE A 155 -0.88 -0.57 11.81
C ILE A 155 -2.22 -0.21 12.46
N GLN A 156 -2.21 0.53 13.58
CA GLN A 156 -3.44 0.99 14.24
C GLN A 156 -4.29 1.89 13.33
N SER A 157 -3.67 2.83 12.61
CA SER A 157 -4.37 3.69 11.65
C SER A 157 -5.06 2.88 10.54
N LEU A 158 -4.40 1.82 10.05
CA LEU A 158 -4.98 0.92 9.04
C LEU A 158 -6.14 0.10 9.60
N GLU A 159 -6.06 -0.40 10.83
CA GLU A 159 -7.18 -1.10 11.48
C GLU A 159 -8.39 -0.18 11.70
N VAL A 160 -8.14 1.07 12.09
CA VAL A 160 -9.19 2.09 12.26
C VAL A 160 -9.84 2.43 10.92
N TRP A 161 -9.04 2.56 9.86
CA TRP A 161 -9.54 2.73 8.49
C TRP A 161 -10.43 1.56 8.08
N HIS A 162 -9.92 0.33 8.21
CA HIS A 162 -10.61 -0.90 7.82
C HIS A 162 -11.93 -1.09 8.58
N SER A 163 -11.91 -0.88 9.90
CA SER A 163 -13.11 -0.94 10.74
C SER A 163 -14.14 0.11 10.34
N SER A 164 -13.70 1.31 9.95
CA SER A 164 -14.61 2.37 9.49
C SER A 164 -15.31 1.97 8.18
N VAL A 165 -14.57 1.40 7.23
CA VAL A 165 -15.12 0.91 5.96
C VAL A 165 -16.14 -0.22 6.19
N ILE A 166 -15.82 -1.21 7.04
CA ILE A 166 -16.71 -2.33 7.33
C ILE A 166 -17.97 -1.87 8.07
N ASN A 167 -17.82 -1.06 9.11
CA ASN A 167 -18.96 -0.65 9.95
C ASN A 167 -19.98 0.17 9.15
N ASN A 168 -19.51 1.06 8.26
CA ASN A 168 -20.40 1.88 7.45
C ASN A 168 -21.18 1.05 6.41
N ASN A 169 -20.64 -0.10 5.97
CA ASN A 169 -21.36 -1.00 5.07
C ASN A 169 -22.44 -1.85 5.80
N SER A 170 -22.27 -2.09 7.09
CA SER A 170 -23.20 -2.92 7.88
C SER A 170 -24.50 -2.20 8.26
N ALA A 171 -24.45 -0.87 8.42
CA ALA A 171 -25.57 -0.08 8.94
C ALA A 171 -26.73 0.08 7.94
N ASP A 172 -26.46 0.03 6.64
CA ASP A 172 -27.48 0.21 5.59
C ASP A 172 -28.34 -1.05 5.34
N PHE A 173 -27.93 -2.23 5.85
CA PHE A 173 -28.61 -3.49 5.55
C PHE A 173 -29.74 -3.87 6.53
N SER A 174 -29.79 -3.26 7.73
CA SER A 174 -30.75 -3.66 8.78
C SER A 174 -32.00 -2.78 8.90
N GLY A 175 -32.17 -1.77 8.04
CA GLY A 175 -33.17 -0.71 8.25
C GLY A 175 -34.36 -0.68 7.28
N VAL A 176 -34.43 -1.53 6.26
CA VAL A 176 -35.44 -1.40 5.18
C VAL A 176 -36.18 -2.73 4.96
N GLU A 177 -37.02 -3.11 5.91
CA GLU A 177 -38.16 -3.98 5.65
C GLU A 177 -39.36 -3.08 5.35
N HIS A 178 -39.93 -3.12 4.13
CA HIS A 178 -41.16 -2.44 3.67
C HIS A 178 -41.06 -1.05 2.98
N PHE A 179 -40.18 -0.85 2.00
CA PHE A 179 -40.35 0.28 1.07
C PHE A 179 -40.37 -0.17 -0.41
N ASP A 180 -41.32 0.38 -1.17
CA ASP A 180 -41.76 -0.09 -2.49
C ASP A 180 -40.65 -0.19 -3.55
N ALA A 181 -40.62 -1.32 -4.23
CA ALA A 181 -39.55 -1.83 -5.10
C ALA A 181 -39.37 -1.12 -6.48
N THR A 182 -39.65 0.19 -6.62
CA THR A 182 -39.72 0.81 -7.97
C THR A 182 -38.75 1.97 -8.26
N SER A 183 -37.88 2.41 -7.34
CA SER A 183 -36.92 3.49 -7.65
C SER A 183 -35.54 3.42 -6.97
N GLN A 184 -35.19 2.30 -6.34
CA GLN A 184 -34.01 2.17 -5.46
C GLN A 184 -32.87 1.33 -6.08
N GLY A 185 -32.51 1.63 -7.33
CA GLY A 185 -31.49 0.87 -8.08
C GLY A 185 -30.05 1.36 -7.92
N ASP A 186 -29.83 2.65 -7.62
CA ASP A 186 -28.52 3.24 -7.89
C ASP A 186 -27.59 3.39 -6.67
N LEU A 187 -28.12 3.56 -5.45
CA LEU A 187 -27.31 3.87 -4.27
C LEU A 187 -26.48 2.68 -3.75
N ASN A 188 -27.05 1.46 -3.78
CA ASN A 188 -26.35 0.26 -3.30
C ASN A 188 -25.17 -0.16 -4.20
N SER A 189 -25.15 0.30 -5.45
CA SER A 189 -24.08 -0.02 -6.41
C SER A 189 -22.76 0.70 -6.10
N ASN A 190 -22.81 1.89 -5.50
CA ASN A 190 -21.63 2.71 -5.26
C ASN A 190 -20.83 2.23 -4.04
N THR A 191 -21.49 1.81 -2.96
CA THR A 191 -20.83 1.31 -1.74
C THR A 191 -20.08 0.00 -1.99
N LEU A 192 -20.68 -0.92 -2.75
CA LEU A 192 -20.04 -2.18 -3.15
C LEU A 192 -18.80 -1.94 -4.03
N ARG A 193 -18.81 -0.91 -4.87
CA ARG A 193 -17.69 -0.53 -5.74
C ARG A 193 -16.47 0.01 -4.97
N VAL A 194 -16.69 0.73 -3.86
CA VAL A 194 -15.57 1.22 -3.01
C VAL A 194 -14.78 0.05 -2.45
N HIS A 195 -15.50 -0.94 -1.93
CA HIS A 195 -14.90 -2.07 -1.23
C HIS A 195 -13.97 -2.87 -2.17
N ARG A 196 -14.47 -3.17 -3.36
CA ARG A 196 -13.77 -3.95 -4.39
C ARG A 196 -12.50 -3.27 -4.88
N ASN A 197 -12.55 -1.95 -5.10
CA ASN A 197 -11.40 -1.23 -5.62
C ASN A 197 -10.42 -0.83 -4.52
N VAL A 198 -10.83 -0.62 -3.27
CA VAL A 198 -9.92 -0.03 -2.28
C VAL A 198 -9.32 -1.07 -1.33
N LEU A 199 -9.98 -2.21 -1.12
CA LEU A 199 -9.47 -3.27 -0.23
C LEU A 199 -8.12 -3.86 -0.65
N PRO A 200 -7.86 -4.19 -1.93
CA PRO A 200 -6.55 -4.71 -2.33
C PRO A 200 -5.41 -3.75 -1.94
N LEU A 201 -5.65 -2.44 -2.02
CA LEU A 201 -4.68 -1.43 -1.60
C LEU A 201 -4.48 -1.42 -0.07
N ALA A 202 -5.52 -1.71 0.72
CA ALA A 202 -5.41 -1.79 2.17
C ALA A 202 -4.60 -3.01 2.62
N TYR A 203 -4.86 -4.17 1.99
CA TYR A 203 -4.03 -5.36 2.21
C TYR A 203 -2.59 -5.14 1.76
N PHE A 204 -2.38 -4.39 0.68
CA PHE A 204 -1.03 -3.99 0.26
C PHE A 204 -0.30 -3.13 1.30
N CYS A 205 -0.96 -2.12 1.89
CA CYS A 205 -0.38 -1.37 3.00
C CYS A 205 0.03 -2.32 4.14
N ARG A 206 -0.83 -3.28 4.48
CA ARG A 206 -0.53 -4.26 5.53
C ARG A 206 0.68 -5.13 5.18
N ILE A 207 0.75 -5.63 3.94
CA ILE A 207 1.89 -6.41 3.43
C ILE A 207 3.18 -5.61 3.61
N LEU A 208 3.23 -4.34 3.19
CA LEU A 208 4.43 -3.51 3.33
C LEU A 208 4.86 -3.33 4.81
N LEU A 209 3.90 -3.06 5.70
CA LEU A 209 4.17 -2.91 7.14
C LEU A 209 4.68 -4.21 7.77
N GLU A 210 4.13 -5.36 7.39
CA GLU A 210 4.51 -6.67 7.92
C GLU A 210 5.87 -7.16 7.41
N ILE A 211 6.23 -6.87 6.17
CA ILE A 211 7.56 -7.20 5.61
C ILE A 211 8.65 -6.35 6.26
N GLY A 212 8.31 -5.10 6.59
CA GLY A 212 9.20 -4.17 7.29
C GLY A 212 10.18 -3.43 6.35
N PRO A 213 11.33 -2.97 6.86
CA PRO A 213 12.13 -1.88 6.28
C PRO A 213 12.56 -2.10 4.83
N ARG A 214 12.77 -3.37 4.46
CA ARG A 214 13.26 -3.77 3.13
C ARG A 214 12.16 -4.18 2.17
N ALA A 215 10.89 -3.97 2.50
CA ALA A 215 9.78 -4.35 1.63
C ALA A 215 9.92 -3.76 0.22
N LEU A 216 10.39 -2.52 0.12
CA LEU A 216 10.55 -1.81 -1.15
C LEU A 216 11.73 -2.32 -2.01
N GLU A 217 12.61 -3.14 -1.45
CA GLU A 217 13.74 -3.74 -2.17
C GLU A 217 13.38 -5.08 -2.85
N LEU A 218 12.25 -5.70 -2.46
CA LEU A 218 11.82 -6.99 -2.99
C LEU A 218 11.78 -7.06 -4.53
N PRO A 219 11.26 -6.04 -5.25
CA PRO A 219 11.32 -6.05 -6.71
C PRO A 219 12.74 -6.19 -7.26
N ASN A 220 13.69 -5.44 -6.71
CA ASN A 220 15.08 -5.45 -7.17
C ASN A 220 15.73 -6.82 -6.91
N ILE A 221 15.46 -7.42 -5.74
CA ILE A 221 15.95 -8.75 -5.37
C ILE A 221 15.38 -9.81 -6.33
N ALA A 222 14.12 -9.64 -6.75
CA ALA A 222 13.48 -10.49 -7.75
C ALA A 222 13.96 -10.24 -9.20
N GLY A 223 14.87 -9.29 -9.43
CA GLY A 223 15.35 -8.92 -10.76
C GLY A 223 14.42 -8.00 -11.54
N TYR A 224 13.46 -7.35 -10.87
CA TYR A 224 12.63 -6.31 -11.46
C TYR A 224 13.31 -4.94 -11.37
N ASP A 225 13.72 -4.41 -12.52
CA ASP A 225 14.24 -3.05 -12.61
C ASP A 225 13.14 -2.10 -13.12
N GLY A 226 12.66 -1.22 -12.23
CA GLY A 226 11.50 -0.36 -12.45
C GLY A 226 11.65 0.58 -13.64
N LEU A 227 12.88 0.99 -13.97
CA LEU A 227 13.22 1.71 -15.18
C LEU A 227 14.55 1.19 -15.72
N PRO A 228 14.63 0.75 -16.98
CA PRO A 228 15.90 0.58 -17.64
C PRO A 228 16.50 1.97 -17.85
N LEU A 229 17.19 2.51 -16.84
CA LEU A 229 17.95 3.74 -16.98
C LEU A 229 18.99 3.48 -18.08
N ARG A 230 18.83 4.16 -19.22
CA ARG A 230 19.76 4.07 -20.36
C ARG A 230 21.19 4.21 -19.85
N GLY A 231 21.96 3.12 -19.89
CA GLY A 231 23.38 3.11 -19.54
C GLY A 231 23.73 2.43 -18.22
N GLN A 232 22.77 2.01 -17.39
CA GLN A 232 23.05 1.00 -16.37
C GLN A 232 23.02 -0.37 -17.05
N SER A 233 24.12 -1.12 -16.91
CA SER A 233 24.12 -2.55 -17.24
C SER A 233 22.92 -3.16 -16.51
N PRO A 234 22.12 -4.03 -17.16
CA PRO A 234 21.05 -4.74 -16.46
C PRO A 234 21.67 -5.31 -15.18
N HIS A 235 21.17 -4.86 -14.02
CA HIS A 235 21.64 -5.39 -12.75
C HIS A 235 21.37 -6.88 -12.82
N SER A 236 22.44 -7.68 -12.89
CA SER A 236 22.30 -9.12 -12.75
C SER A 236 21.50 -9.33 -11.47
N PRO A 237 20.42 -10.13 -11.49
CA PRO A 237 19.62 -10.38 -10.30
C PRO A 237 20.59 -10.72 -9.18
N SER A 238 20.50 -9.96 -8.08
CA SER A 238 21.34 -10.26 -6.93
C SER A 238 21.04 -11.71 -6.56
N ASN A 239 22.05 -12.58 -6.56
CA ASN A 239 21.89 -13.97 -6.09
C ASN A 239 21.56 -14.02 -4.58
N GLU A 240 21.37 -12.87 -3.94
CA GLU A 240 20.94 -12.75 -2.56
C GLU A 240 19.48 -13.15 -2.42
N GLN A 241 19.25 -14.25 -1.70
CA GLN A 241 17.92 -14.63 -1.27
C GLN A 241 17.36 -13.61 -0.24
N PRO A 242 16.03 -13.35 -0.23
CA PRO A 242 15.43 -12.37 0.67
C PRO A 242 15.76 -12.56 2.16
N HIS A 243 15.86 -13.81 2.63
CA HIS A 243 16.14 -14.09 4.04
C HIS A 243 17.58 -13.73 4.45
N ASN A 244 18.56 -13.80 3.53
CA ASN A 244 19.94 -13.37 3.77
C ASN A 244 20.03 -11.86 3.99
N LEU A 245 19.09 -11.15 3.37
CA LEU A 245 18.88 -9.73 3.53
C LEU A 245 18.11 -9.39 4.82
N GLY A 246 17.71 -10.39 5.61
CA GLY A 246 16.96 -10.19 6.85
C GLY A 246 15.48 -9.94 6.63
N ILE A 247 14.99 -10.08 5.40
CA ILE A 247 13.57 -9.96 5.07
C ILE A 247 12.86 -11.19 5.64
N ARG A 248 11.90 -10.95 6.53
CA ARG A 248 11.08 -11.99 7.14
C ARG A 248 9.63 -11.71 6.80
N ILE A 249 8.94 -12.71 6.29
CA ILE A 249 7.54 -12.57 5.89
C ILE A 249 6.69 -13.25 6.96
N SER A 250 5.80 -12.49 7.61
CA SER A 250 4.85 -13.05 8.57
C SER A 250 3.77 -13.86 7.85
N ASP A 251 3.13 -14.79 8.56
CA ASP A 251 1.98 -15.52 7.99
C ASP A 251 0.80 -14.58 7.73
N THR A 252 0.67 -13.50 8.51
CA THR A 252 -0.30 -12.40 8.30
C THR A 252 -0.10 -11.73 6.94
N ALA A 253 1.15 -11.50 6.51
CA ALA A 253 1.44 -10.93 5.19
C ALA A 253 0.99 -11.87 4.06
N ILE A 254 1.13 -13.18 4.24
CA ILE A 254 0.67 -14.19 3.26
C ILE A 254 -0.85 -14.26 3.22
N GLU A 255 -1.51 -14.19 4.37
CA GLU A 255 -2.97 -14.10 4.44
C GLU A 255 -3.47 -12.84 3.73
N CYS A 256 -2.84 -11.69 3.94
CA CYS A 256 -3.17 -10.45 3.23
C CYS A 256 -2.94 -10.57 1.72
N ALA A 257 -1.86 -11.24 1.29
CA ALA A 257 -1.61 -11.50 -0.12
C ALA A 257 -2.75 -12.35 -0.72
N TRP A 258 -3.20 -13.40 -0.04
CA TRP A 258 -4.33 -14.19 -0.50
C TRP A 258 -5.62 -13.35 -0.62
N LYS A 259 -5.92 -12.53 0.40
CA LYS A 259 -7.06 -11.60 0.38
C LYS A 259 -7.01 -10.58 -0.77
N VAL A 260 -5.83 -10.22 -1.27
CA VAL A 260 -5.70 -9.39 -2.49
C VAL A 260 -6.29 -10.11 -3.70
N LEU A 261 -6.07 -11.42 -3.85
CA LEU A 261 -6.66 -12.18 -4.96
C LEU A 261 -8.16 -12.41 -4.76
N ASP A 262 -8.59 -12.74 -3.54
CA ASP A 262 -10.01 -12.95 -3.25
C ASP A 262 -10.84 -11.69 -3.58
N ALA A 263 -10.32 -10.51 -3.22
CA ALA A 263 -10.95 -9.23 -3.55
C ALA A 263 -11.03 -8.93 -5.06
N LEU A 264 -10.24 -9.63 -5.89
CA LEU A 264 -10.27 -9.55 -7.35
C LEU A 264 -11.17 -10.63 -7.99
N GLU A 265 -11.32 -11.80 -7.38
CA GLU A 265 -12.18 -12.88 -7.89
C GLU A 265 -13.67 -12.56 -7.75
N ASP A 266 -14.05 -11.87 -6.68
CA ASP A 266 -15.40 -11.31 -6.51
C ASP A 266 -15.80 -10.35 -7.66
N ASP A 267 -14.84 -9.97 -8.52
CA ASP A 267 -15.08 -9.14 -9.69
C ASP A 267 -15.90 -9.86 -10.77
N GLU A 268 -15.54 -11.10 -11.06
CA GLU A 268 -16.01 -11.85 -12.21
C GLU A 268 -17.43 -12.42 -12.03
N CYS A 269 -17.87 -12.63 -10.78
CA CYS A 269 -19.11 -13.34 -10.46
C CYS A 269 -20.39 -12.49 -10.67
N GLY A 270 -20.26 -11.16 -10.78
CA GLY A 270 -21.39 -10.23 -10.94
C GLY A 270 -21.78 -9.96 -12.39
N SER A 271 -20.94 -10.35 -13.34
CA SER A 271 -21.15 -10.11 -14.76
C SER A 271 -21.19 -11.45 -15.47
N ASN A 272 -22.39 -12.02 -15.57
CA ASN A 272 -22.70 -12.96 -16.66
C ASN A 272 -22.58 -12.18 -17.98
N TYR A 273 -21.33 -11.95 -18.40
CA TYR A 273 -20.93 -11.33 -19.65
C TYR A 273 -21.41 -12.23 -20.79
N THR A 274 -22.64 -11.98 -21.22
CA THR A 274 -22.96 -12.14 -22.63
C THR A 274 -22.03 -11.21 -23.40
N GLU A 275 -21.28 -11.77 -24.35
CA GLU A 275 -20.12 -11.23 -25.07
C GLU A 275 -20.33 -9.91 -25.86
N THR A 276 -21.36 -9.12 -25.57
CA THR A 276 -21.91 -8.16 -26.54
C THR A 276 -21.75 -6.68 -26.23
N THR A 277 -21.14 -6.25 -25.12
CA THR A 277 -20.87 -4.81 -24.93
C THR A 277 -19.44 -4.53 -24.43
N ASN A 278 -18.68 -3.89 -25.32
CA ASN A 278 -17.31 -3.34 -25.27
C ASN A 278 -16.95 -2.43 -24.07
N ASN A 279 -17.54 -2.63 -22.88
CA ASN A 279 -17.13 -1.87 -21.71
C ASN A 279 -15.87 -2.51 -21.13
N ASP A 280 -14.72 -2.18 -21.71
CA ASP A 280 -13.40 -2.38 -21.10
C ASP A 280 -13.43 -1.75 -19.71
N SER A 281 -13.60 -2.56 -18.67
CA SER A 281 -13.53 -2.09 -17.30
C SER A 281 -12.12 -1.53 -17.06
N LEU A 282 -12.05 -0.24 -16.71
CA LEU A 282 -10.79 0.42 -16.43
C LEU A 282 -10.20 -0.18 -15.15
N ILE A 283 -9.02 -0.77 -15.27
CA ILE A 283 -8.29 -1.36 -14.16
C ILE A 283 -7.57 -0.22 -13.42
N PRO A 284 -7.64 -0.12 -12.08
CA PRO A 284 -6.96 0.95 -11.35
C PRO A 284 -5.44 0.95 -11.57
N LEU A 285 -4.85 2.14 -11.73
CA LEU A 285 -3.41 2.31 -12.04
C LEU A 285 -2.48 1.66 -11.00
N TRP A 286 -2.88 1.61 -9.74
CA TRP A 286 -2.09 1.06 -8.64
C TRP A 286 -2.19 -0.47 -8.54
N LEU A 287 -3.17 -1.11 -9.20
CA LEU A 287 -3.47 -2.52 -8.98
C LEU A 287 -2.35 -3.47 -9.43
N PRO A 288 -1.72 -3.30 -10.61
CA PRO A 288 -0.59 -4.16 -11.00
C PRO A 288 0.54 -4.15 -9.97
N LEU A 289 0.80 -3.00 -9.34
CA LEU A 289 1.83 -2.87 -8.31
C LEU A 289 1.45 -3.67 -7.05
N VAL A 290 0.20 -3.57 -6.60
CA VAL A 290 -0.33 -4.33 -5.46
C VAL A 290 -0.22 -5.83 -5.68
N VAL A 291 -0.71 -6.31 -6.83
CA VAL A 291 -0.67 -7.74 -7.21
C VAL A 291 0.77 -8.24 -7.30
N PHE A 292 1.66 -7.43 -7.87
CA PHE A 292 3.07 -7.77 -7.98
C PHE A 292 3.74 -7.93 -6.62
N TYR A 293 3.63 -6.94 -5.72
CA TYR A 293 4.23 -7.02 -4.39
C TYR A 293 3.63 -8.14 -3.52
N ALA A 294 2.33 -8.39 -3.62
CA ALA A 294 1.70 -9.53 -2.95
C ALA A 294 2.30 -10.86 -3.43
N GLY A 295 2.51 -11.02 -4.74
CA GLY A 295 3.23 -12.16 -5.31
C GLY A 295 4.68 -12.27 -4.80
N LEU A 296 5.40 -11.15 -4.70
CA LEU A 296 6.77 -11.12 -4.17
C LEU A 296 6.83 -11.51 -2.68
N ALA A 297 5.84 -11.13 -1.88
CA ALA A 297 5.75 -11.55 -0.49
C ALA A 297 5.61 -13.09 -0.37
N VAL A 298 4.76 -13.69 -1.22
CA VAL A 298 4.58 -15.15 -1.29
C VAL A 298 5.86 -15.85 -1.72
N TRP A 299 6.56 -15.32 -2.74
CA TRP A 299 7.85 -15.85 -3.17
C TRP A 299 8.91 -15.77 -2.06
N ALA A 300 9.04 -14.63 -1.40
CA ALA A 300 10.03 -14.44 -0.33
C ALA A 300 9.80 -15.41 0.84
N ARG A 301 8.55 -15.64 1.23
CA ARG A 301 8.19 -16.65 2.24
C ARG A 301 8.48 -18.07 1.75
N MET A 302 8.23 -18.36 0.47
CA MET A 302 8.54 -19.66 -0.12
C MET A 302 10.04 -19.96 -0.09
N GLN A 303 10.89 -18.96 -0.33
CA GLN A 303 12.36 -19.11 -0.17
C GLN A 303 12.70 -19.41 1.30
N GLU A 304 12.18 -18.62 2.23
CA GLU A 304 12.41 -18.84 3.67
C GLU A 304 12.04 -20.26 4.14
N ASP A 305 10.91 -20.81 3.66
CA ASP A 305 10.50 -22.19 3.97
C ASP A 305 11.49 -23.24 3.42
N GLN A 306 12.08 -22.98 2.24
CA GLN A 306 13.06 -23.89 1.63
C GLN A 306 14.37 -23.90 2.42
N ASP A 307 14.89 -22.74 2.78
CA ASP A 307 16.18 -22.61 3.47
C ASP A 307 16.14 -23.14 4.90
N ARG A 308 15.01 -22.98 5.59
CA ARG A 308 14.85 -23.50 6.94
C ARG A 308 14.89 -25.03 7.00
N GLY A 309 14.79 -25.74 5.87
CA GLY A 309 14.84 -27.20 5.81
C GLY A 309 13.82 -27.87 6.74
N VAL A 310 12.76 -27.14 7.11
CA VAL A 310 11.88 -27.50 8.24
C VAL A 310 11.11 -28.77 7.90
N LEU A 311 11.60 -29.86 8.50
CA LEU A 311 10.85 -30.96 9.11
C LEU A 311 9.49 -31.23 8.44
N LYS A 312 9.46 -32.14 7.46
CA LYS A 312 8.34 -32.93 6.86
C LYS A 312 6.94 -32.28 6.69
N GLY A 313 6.42 -31.48 7.62
CA GLY A 313 5.17 -30.72 7.52
C GLY A 313 5.20 -29.54 6.54
N ALA A 314 6.36 -28.91 6.29
CA ALA A 314 6.46 -27.82 5.31
C ALA A 314 6.43 -28.30 3.84
N GLN A 315 6.53 -29.60 3.57
CA GLN A 315 6.48 -30.12 2.20
C GLN A 315 5.12 -29.87 1.52
N ASN A 316 4.05 -29.71 2.30
CA ASN A 316 2.71 -29.44 1.76
C ASN A 316 2.47 -27.94 1.48
N SER A 317 3.22 -27.02 2.12
CA SER A 317 3.02 -25.57 1.94
C SER A 317 3.62 -25.06 0.62
N VAL A 318 4.77 -25.60 0.21
CA VAL A 318 5.48 -25.13 -1.01
C VAL A 318 4.64 -25.32 -2.28
N PRO A 319 4.02 -26.48 -2.55
CA PRO A 319 3.15 -26.64 -3.72
C PRO A 319 1.95 -25.68 -3.70
N ALA A 320 1.35 -25.44 -2.54
CA ALA A 320 0.24 -24.51 -2.39
C ALA A 320 0.67 -23.07 -2.71
N ARG A 321 1.82 -22.63 -2.17
CA ARG A 321 2.37 -21.29 -2.46
C ARG A 321 2.80 -21.12 -3.91
N ARG A 322 3.29 -22.17 -4.59
CA ARG A 322 3.55 -22.11 -6.03
C ARG A 322 2.28 -21.92 -6.84
N ARG A 323 1.17 -22.58 -6.47
CA ARG A 323 -0.13 -22.35 -7.11
C ARG A 323 -0.58 -20.91 -6.90
N LEU A 324 -0.47 -20.42 -5.66
CA LEU A 324 -0.81 -19.04 -5.32
C LEU A 324 0.03 -18.03 -6.14
N LEU A 325 1.34 -18.26 -6.28
CA LEU A 325 2.23 -17.41 -7.09
C LEU A 325 1.83 -17.40 -8.57
N ARG A 326 1.37 -18.54 -9.12
CA ARG A 326 0.82 -18.62 -10.48
C ARG A 326 -0.49 -17.85 -10.62
N SER A 327 -1.33 -17.79 -9.59
CA SER A 327 -2.54 -16.97 -9.61
C SER A 327 -2.18 -15.49 -9.75
N PHE A 328 -1.22 -14.97 -8.99
CA PHE A 328 -0.72 -13.59 -9.17
C PHE A 328 -0.14 -13.35 -10.57
N GLN A 329 0.61 -14.31 -11.10
CA GLN A 329 1.15 -14.22 -12.46
C GLN A 329 0.03 -14.11 -13.50
N ASN A 330 -1.01 -14.94 -13.40
CA ASN A 330 -2.15 -14.93 -14.31
C ASN A 330 -2.91 -13.60 -14.22
N GLU A 331 -3.09 -13.08 -13.01
CA GLU A 331 -3.77 -11.82 -12.77
C GLU A 331 -3.01 -10.64 -13.39
N LEU A 332 -1.68 -10.58 -13.23
CA LEU A 332 -0.86 -9.58 -13.92
C LEU A 332 -0.93 -9.68 -15.45
N ARG A 333 -1.04 -10.90 -16.01
CA ARG A 333 -1.19 -11.11 -17.45
C ARG A 333 -2.55 -10.63 -17.97
N ARG A 334 -3.62 -10.75 -17.17
CA ARG A 334 -4.93 -10.20 -17.52
C ARG A 334 -4.85 -8.67 -17.70
N MET A 335 -4.02 -8.01 -16.90
CA MET A 335 -3.81 -6.56 -16.94
C MET A 335 -2.89 -6.07 -18.07
N GLU A 336 -2.23 -6.97 -18.81
CA GLU A 336 -1.22 -6.62 -19.83
C GLU A 336 -1.75 -5.70 -20.93
N LYS A 337 -3.03 -5.86 -21.31
CA LYS A 337 -3.67 -5.03 -22.35
C LYS A 337 -3.67 -3.54 -21.99
N GLN A 338 -3.83 -3.23 -20.69
CA GLN A 338 -3.91 -1.86 -20.19
C GLN A 338 -2.54 -1.36 -19.69
N TYR A 339 -1.72 -2.23 -19.10
CA TYR A 339 -0.47 -1.87 -18.46
C TYR A 339 0.70 -2.73 -18.94
N LYS A 340 1.56 -2.17 -19.80
CA LYS A 340 2.80 -2.84 -20.27
C LYS A 340 3.75 -3.25 -19.13
N SER A 341 3.73 -2.51 -18.00
CA SER A 341 4.49 -2.87 -16.80
C SER A 341 4.03 -4.18 -16.18
N ALA A 342 2.74 -4.51 -16.27
CA ALA A 342 2.17 -5.74 -15.71
C ALA A 342 2.72 -6.99 -16.40
N SER A 343 2.93 -6.93 -17.74
CA SER A 343 3.59 -8.00 -18.50
C SER A 343 5.00 -8.30 -17.96
N ARG A 344 5.81 -7.25 -17.77
CA ARG A 344 7.16 -7.38 -17.17
C ARG A 344 7.12 -7.93 -15.75
N MET A 345 6.19 -7.45 -14.92
CA MET A 345 6.00 -7.95 -13.55
C MET A 345 5.61 -9.44 -13.55
N ALA A 346 4.73 -9.86 -14.47
CA ALA A 346 4.34 -11.26 -14.63
C ALA A 346 5.51 -12.15 -15.06
N ASP A 347 6.36 -11.67 -15.97
CA ASP A 347 7.56 -12.40 -16.38
C ASP A 347 8.57 -12.56 -15.25
N VAL A 348 8.72 -11.53 -14.39
CA VAL A 348 9.51 -11.67 -13.17
C VAL A 348 8.93 -12.77 -12.28
N ILE A 349 7.63 -12.71 -11.94
CA ILE A 349 7.00 -13.75 -11.12
C ILE A 349 7.16 -15.15 -11.73
N LYS A 350 7.04 -15.28 -13.06
CA LYS A 350 7.26 -16.55 -13.78
C LYS A 350 8.65 -17.10 -13.52
N ASN A 351 9.68 -16.25 -13.60
CA ASN A 351 11.08 -16.65 -13.43
C ASN A 351 11.40 -17.03 -11.97
N LEU A 352 10.63 -16.55 -11.00
CA LEU A 352 10.75 -16.91 -9.58
C LEU A 352 10.15 -18.29 -9.23
N CYS A 353 9.44 -18.93 -10.17
CA CYS A 353 8.76 -20.21 -9.98
C CYS A 353 9.38 -21.30 -10.89
N PRO A 354 10.59 -21.81 -10.56
CA PRO A 354 11.29 -22.82 -11.35
C PRO A 354 10.58 -24.19 -11.38
#